data_AF-A0A843XPY6-F1
#
_entry.id   AF-A0A843XPY6-F1
#
_cell.length_a   1.000
_cell.length_b   1.000
_cell.length_c   1.000
_cell.angle_alpha   90.00
_cell.angle_beta   90.00
_cell.angle_gamma   90.00
#
_symmetry.space_group_name_H-M   'P 1'
#
loop_
_entity.id
_entity.type
_entity.pdbx_description
1 polymer ?
#
loop_
_entity_poly.entity_id
_entity_poly.type
_entity_poly.pdbx_seq_one_letter_code
_entity_poly.pdbx_strand_id
1 'polypeptide(L)'
;MSVVLVVVDNVASNQLEFDIAHVNDDDDDVIIYGYGVAKVVDSGHPDFKAGDLVWGITGWEEYSLITSTKTLLKIKYTDVPLSYYTGILGMPGLTAYVGFHEICVPKKGETIYVSAASGAVGQLVGQFAKLAGCYVVGSAGSKEKIDLLKNKFGYDDAFNYKEEPDLVAALK
;
A
#
# COMPACT_ATOMS: atom_id res chain seq x y z
N MET A 1 26.48 -4.56 -16.80
CA MET A 1 25.12 -4.19 -17.24
C MET A 1 24.17 -5.13 -16.52
N SER A 2 23.31 -4.62 -15.65
CA SER A 2 22.48 -5.42 -14.76
C SER A 2 21.05 -5.37 -15.23
N VAL A 3 20.69 -6.23 -16.18
CA VAL A 3 19.38 -6.20 -16.82
C VAL A 3 18.55 -7.35 -16.29
N VAL A 4 17.36 -7.05 -15.78
CA VAL A 4 16.35 -8.05 -15.42
C VAL A 4 15.11 -7.76 -16.25
N LEU A 5 14.71 -8.71 -17.08
CA LEU A 5 13.40 -8.68 -17.73
C LEU A 5 12.39 -9.29 -16.76
N VAL A 6 11.40 -8.51 -16.35
CA VAL A 6 10.41 -8.94 -15.38
C VAL A 6 9.02 -8.84 -15.99
N VAL A 7 8.24 -9.91 -15.89
CA VAL A 7 6.81 -9.88 -16.19
C VAL A 7 6.09 -9.33 -14.99
N VAL A 8 5.44 -8.19 -15.15
CA VAL A 8 4.53 -7.65 -14.16
C VAL A 8 3.19 -8.30 -14.43
N ASP A 9 2.97 -9.48 -13.87
CA ASP A 9 1.58 -9.88 -13.66
C ASP A 9 1.10 -8.99 -12.53
N ASN A 10 0.42 -7.89 -12.88
CA ASN A 10 -0.17 -7.00 -11.90
C ASN A 10 -1.30 -7.79 -11.24
N VAL A 11 -1.00 -8.71 -10.32
CA VAL A 11 -1.95 -9.61 -9.64
C VAL A 11 -3.09 -8.82 -8.94
N ALA A 12 -2.93 -7.50 -8.79
CA ALA A 12 -4.01 -6.60 -8.36
C ALA A 12 -5.16 -6.47 -9.38
N SER A 13 -4.94 -6.69 -10.68
CA SER A 13 -5.96 -6.55 -11.74
C SER A 13 -7.08 -7.61 -11.66
N ASN A 14 -6.82 -8.75 -10.99
CA ASN A 14 -7.82 -9.81 -10.84
C ASN A 14 -8.71 -9.68 -9.58
N GLN A 15 -8.52 -8.65 -8.73
CA GLN A 15 -9.37 -8.45 -7.55
C GLN A 15 -9.84 -7.01 -7.31
N LEU A 16 -9.30 -6.04 -8.05
CA LEU A 16 -9.77 -4.66 -8.02
C LEU A 16 -9.80 -4.19 -9.48
N GLU A 17 -10.99 -3.87 -9.99
CA GLU A 17 -11.14 -3.04 -11.20
C GLU A 17 -10.49 -1.69 -10.89
N PHE A 18 -9.17 -1.61 -11.06
CA PHE A 18 -8.55 -0.35 -11.38
C PHE A 18 -8.77 -0.19 -12.87
N ASP A 19 -9.65 0.73 -13.24
CA ASP A 19 -9.62 1.31 -14.58
C ASP A 19 -8.15 1.62 -14.87
N ILE A 20 -7.57 0.93 -15.85
CA ILE A 20 -6.37 1.43 -16.50
C ILE A 20 -6.79 2.82 -16.93
N ALA A 21 -6.24 3.86 -16.30
CA ALA A 21 -6.49 5.20 -16.74
C ALA A 21 -6.12 5.20 -18.22
N HIS A 22 -7.12 5.35 -19.10
CA HIS A 22 -6.89 5.71 -20.48
C HIS A 22 -6.16 7.05 -20.40
N VAL A 23 -4.83 6.98 -20.45
CA VAL A 23 -4.01 8.13 -20.77
C VAL A 23 -4.38 8.43 -22.22
N ASN A 24 -5.01 9.57 -22.43
CA ASN A 24 -5.45 10.02 -23.75
C ASN A 24 -4.27 9.87 -24.74
N ASP A 25 -4.57 9.37 -25.95
CA ASP A 25 -3.63 9.04 -27.03
C ASP A 25 -2.79 10.23 -27.59
N ASP A 26 -2.63 11.32 -26.83
CA ASP A 26 -2.02 12.58 -27.29
C ASP A 26 -0.71 12.98 -26.58
N ASP A 27 -0.18 12.16 -25.67
CA ASP A 27 1.17 12.34 -25.10
C ASP A 27 2.05 11.11 -25.47
N ASP A 28 3.29 11.36 -25.92
CA ASP A 28 4.29 10.35 -26.31
C ASP A 28 4.25 9.08 -25.42
N ASP A 29 4.53 7.88 -25.97
CA ASP A 29 4.61 6.56 -25.28
C ASP A 29 5.46 6.60 -23.98
N VAL A 30 4.93 7.16 -22.90
CA VAL A 30 5.62 7.32 -21.61
C VAL A 30 5.13 6.22 -20.68
N ILE A 31 6.03 5.28 -20.40
CA ILE A 31 5.79 4.25 -19.39
C ILE A 31 5.67 4.91 -18.01
N ILE A 32 4.52 4.70 -17.35
CA ILE A 32 4.31 5.09 -15.95
C ILE A 32 5.02 4.08 -15.06
N TYR A 33 5.70 4.54 -14.01
CA TYR A 33 6.37 3.68 -13.04
C TYR A 33 5.69 3.71 -11.68
N GLY A 34 5.60 2.55 -11.04
CA GLY A 34 5.02 2.41 -9.70
C GLY A 34 5.50 1.16 -8.97
N TYR A 35 5.10 1.01 -7.72
CA TYR A 35 5.36 -0.24 -6.98
C TYR A 35 4.49 -1.37 -7.52
N GLY A 36 5.11 -2.50 -7.82
CA GLY A 36 4.44 -3.69 -8.33
C GLY A 36 5.08 -4.97 -7.83
N VAL A 37 4.42 -6.08 -8.15
CA VAL A 37 4.94 -7.44 -7.98
C VAL A 37 5.14 -8.01 -9.36
N ALA A 38 6.25 -8.73 -9.55
CA ALA A 38 6.65 -9.17 -10.85
C ALA A 38 7.46 -10.48 -10.76
N LYS A 39 7.45 -11.26 -11.83
CA LYS A 39 8.19 -12.52 -11.98
C LYS A 39 9.36 -12.32 -12.93
N VAL A 40 10.56 -12.66 -12.49
CA VAL A 40 11.76 -12.60 -13.33
C VAL A 40 11.62 -13.60 -14.47
N VAL A 41 11.68 -13.12 -15.71
CA VAL A 41 11.69 -13.97 -16.91
C VAL A 41 13.12 -14.28 -17.33
N ASP A 42 13.97 -13.26 -17.34
CA ASP A 42 15.39 -13.38 -17.64
C ASP A 42 16.21 -12.40 -16.80
N SER A 43 17.46 -12.75 -16.51
CA SER A 43 18.33 -11.90 -15.70
C SER A 43 19.81 -12.08 -16.02
N GLY A 44 20.48 -10.95 -16.24
CA GLY A 44 21.94 -10.84 -16.22
C GLY A 44 22.51 -10.51 -14.84
N HIS A 45 21.69 -10.45 -13.78
CA HIS A 45 22.12 -10.10 -12.43
C HIS A 45 22.24 -11.36 -11.55
N PRO A 46 23.38 -11.63 -10.87
CA PRO A 46 23.60 -12.90 -10.16
C PRO A 46 22.61 -13.16 -9.02
N ASP A 47 22.05 -12.10 -8.43
CA ASP A 47 21.05 -12.23 -7.36
C ASP A 47 19.63 -12.53 -7.85
N PHE A 48 19.34 -12.51 -9.15
CA PHE A 48 17.99 -12.78 -9.67
C PHE A 48 18.05 -13.88 -10.71
N LYS A 49 17.16 -14.87 -10.61
CA LYS A 49 17.04 -15.95 -11.61
C LYS A 49 15.63 -16.01 -12.17
N ALA A 50 15.50 -16.54 -13.38
CA ALA A 50 14.20 -16.84 -13.97
C ALA A 50 13.32 -17.62 -12.98
N GLY A 51 12.08 -17.16 -12.80
CA GLY A 51 11.12 -17.71 -11.86
C GLY A 51 11.13 -17.07 -10.47
N ASP A 52 12.13 -16.27 -10.09
CA ASP A 52 12.09 -15.51 -8.85
C ASP A 52 10.91 -14.51 -8.87
N LEU A 53 10.20 -14.41 -7.75
CA LEU A 53 9.18 -13.38 -7.53
C LEU A 53 9.83 -12.19 -6.83
N VAL A 54 9.52 -10.98 -7.28
CA VAL A 54 10.07 -9.73 -6.75
C VAL A 54 8.98 -8.70 -6.55
N TRP A 55 9.22 -7.75 -5.64
CA TRP A 55 8.46 -6.52 -5.56
C TRP A 55 9.40 -5.31 -5.56
N GLY A 56 8.91 -4.18 -6.07
CA GLY A 56 9.69 -2.95 -6.19
C GLY A 56 9.11 -2.04 -7.27
N ILE A 57 9.90 -1.07 -7.74
CA ILE A 57 9.48 -0.15 -8.80
C ILE A 57 9.55 -0.85 -10.15
N THR A 58 8.43 -0.82 -10.89
CA THR A 58 8.28 -1.42 -12.23
C THR A 58 7.43 -0.51 -13.13
N GLY A 59 7.46 -0.75 -14.44
CA GLY A 59 6.59 -0.08 -15.40
C GLY A 59 5.15 -0.60 -15.35
N TRP A 60 4.20 0.25 -15.74
CA TRP A 60 2.81 -0.11 -15.97
C TRP A 60 2.66 -0.68 -17.38
N GLU A 61 3.16 -1.89 -17.55
CA GLU A 61 3.27 -2.62 -18.81
C GLU A 61 3.36 -4.12 -18.50
N GLU A 62 3.20 -4.98 -19.50
CA GLU A 62 3.27 -6.44 -19.28
C GLU A 62 4.70 -6.92 -18.98
N TYR A 63 5.71 -6.28 -19.57
CA TYR A 63 7.14 -6.64 -19.44
C TYR A 63 7.98 -5.39 -19.20
N SER A 64 8.69 -5.34 -18.07
CA SER A 64 9.61 -4.25 -17.77
C SER A 64 11.06 -4.69 -17.84
N LEU A 65 11.88 -3.86 -18.49
CA LEU A 65 13.33 -3.98 -18.48
C LEU A 65 13.92 -3.18 -17.31
N ILE A 66 14.20 -3.86 -16.20
CA ILE A 66 14.75 -3.21 -15.00
C ILE A 66 16.28 -3.25 -15.06
N THR A 67 16.89 -2.09 -15.28
CA THR A 67 18.35 -1.92 -15.43
C THR A 67 19.08 -1.64 -14.11
N SER A 68 18.33 -1.29 -13.05
CA SER A 68 18.84 -1.09 -11.70
C SER A 68 18.01 -1.91 -10.71
N THR A 69 18.61 -2.96 -10.16
CA THR A 69 17.96 -3.90 -9.23
C THR A 69 17.95 -3.45 -7.77
N LYS A 70 18.50 -2.27 -7.45
CA LYS A 70 18.67 -1.79 -6.07
C LYS A 70 17.35 -1.66 -5.29
N THR A 71 16.25 -1.41 -6.00
CA THR A 71 14.91 -1.23 -5.42
C THR A 71 14.05 -2.49 -5.53
N LEU A 72 14.58 -3.57 -6.11
CA LEU A 72 13.89 -4.86 -6.20
C LEU A 72 14.22 -5.73 -4.99
N LEU A 73 13.18 -6.28 -4.40
CA LEU A 73 13.27 -7.19 -3.26
C LEU A 73 12.67 -8.54 -3.65
N LYS A 74 13.43 -9.61 -3.46
CA LYS A 74 12.94 -10.98 -3.67
C LYS A 74 11.87 -11.34 -2.64
N ILE A 75 10.73 -11.79 -3.12
CA ILE A 75 9.63 -12.32 -2.32
C ILE A 75 10.02 -13.73 -1.86
N LYS A 76 10.11 -13.91 -0.54
CA LYS A 76 10.43 -15.21 0.08
C LYS A 76 9.21 -15.94 0.62
N TYR A 77 8.21 -15.18 1.08
CA TYR A 77 6.98 -15.73 1.66
C TYR A 77 5.87 -15.68 0.60
N THR A 78 5.54 -16.84 0.07
CA THR A 78 4.55 -17.03 -1.01
C THR A 78 3.32 -17.81 -0.54
N ASP A 79 3.22 -18.08 0.76
CA ASP A 79 2.06 -18.66 1.45
C ASP A 79 0.93 -17.64 1.69
N VAL A 80 1.13 -16.40 1.24
CA VAL A 80 0.17 -15.29 1.25
C VAL A 80 -0.09 -14.79 -0.18
N PRO A 81 -1.24 -14.13 -0.44
CA PRO A 81 -1.50 -13.55 -1.75
C PRO A 81 -0.40 -12.57 -2.17
N LEU A 82 0.14 -12.72 -3.38
CA LEU A 82 1.23 -11.88 -3.89
C LEU A 82 0.85 -10.39 -3.90
N SER A 83 -0.42 -10.06 -4.12
CA SER A 83 -0.95 -8.69 -4.05
C SER A 83 -0.69 -8.00 -2.70
N TYR A 84 -0.41 -8.73 -1.63
CA TYR A 84 -0.09 -8.11 -0.34
C TYR A 84 1.22 -7.31 -0.37
N TYR A 85 2.15 -7.64 -1.27
CA TYR A 85 3.42 -6.93 -1.45
C TYR A 85 3.28 -5.57 -2.16
N THR A 86 2.10 -5.24 -2.70
CA THR A 86 1.79 -3.85 -3.12
C THR A 86 1.17 -3.02 -2.00
N GLY A 87 0.84 -3.63 -0.86
CA GLY A 87 0.16 -3.03 0.28
C GLY A 87 0.80 -3.36 1.62
N ILE A 88 0.15 -4.23 2.40
CA ILE A 88 0.51 -4.54 3.80
C ILE A 88 1.91 -5.16 3.98
N LEU A 89 2.43 -5.89 3.00
CA LEU A 89 3.79 -6.42 3.01
C LEU A 89 4.77 -5.60 2.15
N GLY A 90 4.28 -4.52 1.54
CA GLY A 90 5.03 -3.61 0.69
C GLY A 90 5.30 -2.27 1.34
N MET A 91 5.46 -1.26 0.48
CA MET A 91 5.76 0.12 0.90
C MET A 91 4.68 0.71 1.85
N PRO A 92 3.36 0.54 1.63
CA PRO A 92 2.34 1.06 2.55
C PRO A 92 2.42 0.45 3.96
N GLY A 93 2.65 -0.86 4.06
CA GLY A 93 2.81 -1.55 5.34
C GLY A 93 4.04 -1.09 6.12
N LEU A 94 5.18 -0.98 5.43
CA LEU A 94 6.40 -0.45 6.03
C LEU A 94 6.21 1.00 6.50
N THR A 95 5.50 1.82 5.72
CA THR A 95 5.18 3.22 6.08
C THR A 95 4.34 3.27 7.35
N ALA A 96 3.29 2.44 7.45
CA ALA A 96 2.46 2.38 8.64
C ALA A 96 3.26 1.93 9.88
N TYR A 97 4.10 0.90 9.73
CA TYR A 97 4.91 0.37 10.81
C TYR A 97 5.90 1.42 11.33
N VAL A 98 6.71 2.01 10.45
CA VAL A 98 7.74 2.98 10.85
C VAL A 98 7.09 4.24 11.42
N GLY A 99 6.08 4.78 10.74
CA GLY A 99 5.38 5.98 11.20
C GLY A 99 4.78 5.79 12.60
N PHE A 100 4.16 4.64 12.86
CA PHE A 100 3.54 4.39 14.15
C PHE A 100 4.56 4.01 15.24
N HIS A 101 5.40 3.01 15.02
CA HIS A 101 6.27 2.46 16.06
C HIS A 101 7.53 3.29 16.31
N GLU A 102 8.14 3.85 15.26
CA GLU A 102 9.43 4.53 15.36
C GLU A 102 9.28 6.05 15.49
N ILE A 103 8.26 6.64 14.84
CA ILE A 103 8.07 8.10 14.85
C ILE A 103 7.08 8.53 15.94
N CYS A 104 5.89 7.92 16.01
CA CYS A 104 4.92 8.28 17.04
C CYS A 104 5.27 7.72 18.43
N VAL A 105 5.87 6.52 18.51
CA VAL A 105 6.28 5.85 19.76
C VAL A 105 5.16 5.86 20.81
N PRO A 106 4.00 5.25 20.49
CA PRO A 106 2.77 5.36 21.25
C PRO A 106 2.88 4.73 22.64
N LYS A 107 2.10 5.24 23.59
CA LYS A 107 1.90 4.62 24.90
C LYS A 107 0.47 4.11 25.04
N LYS A 108 0.33 3.00 25.75
CA LYS A 108 -0.98 2.45 26.10
C LYS A 108 -1.84 3.52 26.79
N GLY A 109 -3.09 3.64 26.36
CA GLY A 109 -4.05 4.61 26.88
C GLY A 109 -3.98 6.00 26.22
N GLU A 110 -3.04 6.25 25.30
CA GLU A 110 -3.06 7.47 24.51
C GLU A 110 -4.20 7.46 23.47
N THR A 111 -4.60 8.66 23.05
CA THR A 111 -5.59 8.87 21.98
C THR A 111 -4.87 9.16 20.67
N ILE A 112 -5.17 8.36 19.65
CA ILE A 112 -4.58 8.45 18.32
C ILE A 112 -5.66 8.86 17.33
N TYR A 113 -5.39 9.91 16.56
CA TYR A 113 -6.20 10.30 15.42
C TYR A 113 -5.50 9.93 14.11
N VAL A 114 -6.23 9.32 13.19
CA VAL A 114 -5.72 8.93 11.86
C VAL A 114 -6.60 9.58 10.78
N SER A 115 -6.00 10.39 9.92
CA SER A 115 -6.66 10.90 8.71
C SER A 115 -6.53 9.91 7.56
N ALA A 116 -7.46 9.98 6.59
CA ALA A 116 -7.54 9.00 5.50
C ALA A 116 -7.51 7.55 6.01
N ALA A 117 -8.17 7.31 7.14
CA ALA A 117 -7.99 6.12 7.98
C ALA A 117 -8.37 4.82 7.27
N SER A 118 -9.26 4.87 6.28
CA SER A 118 -9.64 3.68 5.49
C SER A 118 -8.64 3.34 4.37
N GLY A 119 -7.59 4.14 4.17
CA GLY A 119 -6.58 3.94 3.14
C GLY A 119 -5.59 2.83 3.48
N ALA A 120 -4.67 2.51 2.54
CA ALA A 120 -3.70 1.42 2.71
C ALA A 120 -2.82 1.56 3.96
N VAL A 121 -2.34 2.77 4.25
CA VAL A 121 -1.51 3.06 5.44
C VAL A 121 -2.39 3.21 6.68
N GLY A 122 -3.42 4.06 6.62
CA GLY A 122 -4.26 4.41 7.76
C GLY A 122 -4.96 3.20 8.39
N GLN A 123 -5.40 2.23 7.58
CA GLN A 123 -6.09 1.06 8.12
C GLN A 123 -5.15 0.20 8.99
N LEU A 124 -3.86 0.19 8.68
CA LEU A 124 -2.84 -0.56 9.42
C LEU A 124 -2.43 0.20 10.68
N VAL A 125 -2.19 1.53 10.57
CA VAL A 125 -1.86 2.38 11.72
C VAL A 125 -2.94 2.26 12.81
N GLY A 126 -4.22 2.32 12.42
CA GLY A 126 -5.30 2.18 13.39
C GLY A 126 -5.31 0.83 14.10
N GLN A 127 -5.11 -0.26 13.36
CA GLN A 127 -5.04 -1.60 13.95
C GLN A 127 -3.82 -1.75 14.88
N PHE A 128 -2.65 -1.22 14.51
CA PHE A 128 -1.49 -1.18 15.39
C PHE A 128 -1.77 -0.39 16.67
N ALA A 129 -2.45 0.75 16.55
CA ALA A 129 -2.85 1.56 17.70
C ALA A 129 -3.84 0.84 18.63
N LYS A 130 -4.81 0.11 18.07
CA LYS A 130 -5.71 -0.76 18.84
C LYS A 130 -4.93 -1.85 19.56
N LEU A 131 -4.01 -2.53 18.89
CA LEU A 131 -3.16 -3.57 19.50
C LEU A 131 -2.23 -3.01 20.58
N ALA A 132 -1.78 -1.76 20.44
CA ALA A 132 -1.01 -1.05 21.46
C ALA A 132 -1.86 -0.58 22.67
N GLY A 133 -3.17 -0.79 22.63
CA GLY A 133 -4.10 -0.38 23.69
C GLY A 133 -4.37 1.13 23.73
N CYS A 134 -4.32 1.78 22.56
CA CYS A 134 -4.73 3.18 22.40
C CYS A 134 -6.24 3.29 22.15
N TYR A 135 -6.79 4.48 22.40
CA TYR A 135 -8.08 4.90 21.87
C TYR A 135 -7.86 5.52 20.49
N VAL A 136 -8.60 5.07 19.46
CA VAL A 136 -8.30 5.37 18.06
C VAL A 136 -9.52 5.92 17.36
N VAL A 137 -9.37 7.13 16.81
CA VAL A 137 -10.38 7.82 16.01
C VAL A 137 -9.88 8.00 14.58
N GLY A 138 -10.74 7.74 13.60
CA GLY A 138 -10.39 7.84 12.18
C GLY A 138 -11.29 8.80 11.40
N SER A 139 -10.74 9.49 10.39
CA SER A 139 -11.57 10.19 9.40
C SER A 139 -11.46 9.57 8.02
N ALA A 140 -12.60 9.50 7.32
CA ALA A 140 -12.66 9.08 5.92
C ALA A 140 -13.76 9.86 5.17
N GLY A 141 -13.86 9.65 3.86
CA GLY A 141 -14.65 10.52 2.98
C GLY A 141 -15.99 9.96 2.50
N SER A 142 -16.51 8.89 3.13
CA SER A 142 -17.84 8.34 2.87
C SER A 142 -18.35 7.52 4.05
N LYS A 143 -19.67 7.34 4.16
CA LYS A 143 -20.29 6.50 5.19
C LYS A 143 -19.79 5.05 5.16
N GLU A 144 -19.61 4.43 3.99
CA GLU A 144 -19.14 3.04 3.93
C GLU A 144 -17.73 2.91 4.53
N LYS A 145 -16.87 3.91 4.33
CA LYS A 145 -15.52 3.92 4.90
C LYS A 145 -15.55 4.09 6.42
N ILE A 146 -16.51 4.83 6.96
CA ILE A 146 -16.71 4.94 8.42
C ILE A 146 -17.17 3.62 9.00
N ASP A 147 -18.14 2.97 8.36
CA ASP A 147 -18.63 1.66 8.79
C ASP A 147 -17.50 0.60 8.70
N LEU A 148 -16.62 0.68 7.70
CA LEU A 148 -15.44 -0.19 7.59
C LEU A 148 -14.46 0.03 8.74
N LEU A 149 -14.19 1.29 9.11
CA LEU A 149 -13.27 1.64 10.20
C LEU A 149 -13.72 1.06 11.53
N LYS A 150 -14.99 1.25 11.88
CA LYS A 150 -15.55 0.83 13.16
C LYS A 150 -15.73 -0.70 13.22
N ASN A 151 -16.30 -1.28 12.16
CA ASN A 151 -16.73 -2.68 12.21
C ASN A 151 -15.64 -3.68 11.79
N LYS A 152 -14.76 -3.33 10.85
CA LYS A 152 -13.73 -4.24 10.34
C LYS A 152 -12.35 -3.97 10.94
N PHE A 153 -11.97 -2.69 11.05
CA PHE A 153 -10.64 -2.31 11.53
C PHE A 153 -10.58 -2.05 13.03
N GLY A 154 -11.74 -2.02 13.71
CA GLY A 154 -11.82 -1.92 15.17
C GLY A 154 -11.48 -0.55 15.74
N TYR A 155 -11.58 0.51 14.93
CA TYR A 155 -11.51 1.88 15.44
C TYR A 155 -12.60 2.12 16.49
N ASP A 156 -12.28 2.87 17.55
CA ASP A 156 -13.26 3.19 18.60
C ASP A 156 -14.31 4.16 18.07
N ASP A 157 -13.88 5.14 17.28
CA ASP A 157 -14.79 6.02 16.56
C ASP A 157 -14.27 6.44 15.18
N ALA A 158 -15.17 6.92 14.34
CA ALA A 158 -14.81 7.49 13.05
C ALA A 158 -15.89 8.43 12.52
N PHE A 159 -15.47 9.43 11.74
CA PHE A 159 -16.38 10.44 11.17
C PHE A 159 -16.10 10.73 9.69
N ASN A 160 -17.15 11.08 8.95
CA ASN A 160 -17.03 11.47 7.54
C ASN A 160 -16.64 12.96 7.45
N TYR A 161 -15.37 13.27 7.20
CA TYR A 161 -14.89 14.66 7.22
C TYR A 161 -15.54 15.57 6.16
N LYS A 162 -16.25 15.02 5.17
CA LYS A 162 -16.98 15.80 4.16
C LYS A 162 -18.37 16.26 4.63
N GLU A 163 -18.90 15.63 5.67
CA GLU A 163 -20.21 15.95 6.26
C GLU A 163 -20.08 16.84 7.50
N GLU A 164 -18.86 17.08 7.98
CA GLU A 164 -18.58 17.91 9.15
C GLU A 164 -18.39 19.39 8.77
N PRO A 165 -19.23 20.30 9.29
CA PRO A 165 -19.09 21.75 9.04
C PRO A 165 -17.95 22.39 9.85
N ASP A 166 -17.53 21.76 10.96
CA ASP A 166 -16.43 22.21 11.81
C ASP A 166 -15.59 21.01 12.29
N LEU A 167 -14.42 20.82 11.68
CA LEU A 167 -13.50 19.74 12.02
C LEU A 167 -12.89 19.86 13.41
N VAL A 168 -12.79 21.07 13.97
CA VAL A 168 -12.28 21.28 15.33
C VAL A 168 -13.31 20.78 16.33
N ALA A 169 -14.59 21.03 16.08
CA ALA A 169 -15.67 20.50 16.91
C ALA A 169 -15.76 18.98 16.82
N ALA A 170 -15.60 18.41 15.63
CA ALA A 170 -15.65 16.96 15.41
C ALA A 170 -14.51 16.17 16.09
N LEU A 171 -13.39 16.82 16.41
CA LEU A 171 -12.22 16.21 17.06
C LEU A 171 -12.14 16.42 18.58
N LYS A 172 -13.11 17.12 19.18
CA LYS A 172 -13.18 17.33 20.65
C LYS A 172 -13.83 16.16 21.35
#